data_AF-A0A836P235-F1
#
_entry.id   AF-A0A836P235-F1
#
_cell.length_a   1.000
_cell.length_b   1.000
_cell.length_c   1.000
_cell.angle_alpha   90.00
_cell.angle_beta   90.00
_cell.angle_gamma   90.00
#
_symmetry.space_group_name_H-M   'P 1'
#
loop_
_entity.id
_entity.type
_entity.pdbx_description
1 polymer ?
#
loop_
_entity_poly.entity_id
_entity_poly.type
_entity_poly.pdbx_seq_one_letter_code
_entity_poly.pdbx_strand_id
1 'polypeptide(L)'
;MYPFAGRQVNEGLAALLAARWGRRQRNTFSFAANDYGFVLSPAQDVDIDPDVLQTLLSPVDLFDDLRDSLNLGELARRQFREIARVAGLLSPSLPGRAPRSLRQLQASSGLLYDVLQRFDPDHLLLAQAEREVFEGQLELARLAHALEDCARRELRLCRPRSLTPLSFPLWAERVRGQLSTEDWKARVLRAAEQLERKHGR
;
A
#
# COMPACT_ATOMS: atom_id res chain seq x y z
N MET A 1 -11.98 -6.43 -6.30
CA MET A 1 -12.12 -7.01 -4.94
C MET A 1 -12.89 -6.02 -4.09
N TYR A 2 -13.68 -6.47 -3.11
CA TYR A 2 -14.50 -5.60 -2.25
C TYR A 2 -14.27 -5.88 -0.75
N PRO A 3 -13.15 -5.39 -0.16
CA PRO A 3 -12.88 -5.53 1.27
C PRO A 3 -13.74 -4.64 2.17
N PHE A 4 -14.25 -3.52 1.64
CA PHE A 4 -14.94 -2.47 2.40
C PHE A 4 -14.09 -1.81 3.51
N ALA A 5 -12.78 -1.64 3.27
CA ALA A 5 -11.84 -1.10 4.26
C ALA A 5 -11.63 0.44 4.18
N GLY A 6 -12.33 1.13 3.26
CA GLY A 6 -12.12 2.53 2.95
C GLY A 6 -11.02 2.76 1.91
N ARG A 7 -11.06 3.90 1.21
CA ARG A 7 -10.23 4.15 0.02
C ARG A 7 -8.74 3.94 0.25
N GLN A 8 -8.17 4.54 1.29
CA GLN A 8 -6.72 4.51 1.52
C GLN A 8 -6.20 3.09 1.78
N VAL A 9 -6.94 2.29 2.55
CA VAL A 9 -6.60 0.88 2.80
C VAL A 9 -6.77 0.05 1.52
N ASN A 10 -7.83 0.30 0.75
CA ASN A 10 -8.04 -0.39 -0.52
C ASN A 10 -6.96 -0.07 -1.57
N GLU A 11 -6.43 1.15 -1.60
CA GLU A 11 -5.26 1.52 -2.41
C GLU A 11 -4.02 0.74 -1.96
N GLY A 12 -3.78 0.64 -0.64
CA GLY A 12 -2.69 -0.16 -0.08
C GLY A 12 -2.80 -1.66 -0.42
N LEU A 13 -3.99 -2.25 -0.29
CA LEU A 13 -4.25 -3.64 -0.67
C LEU A 13 -4.00 -3.87 -2.17
N ALA A 14 -4.45 -2.94 -3.01
CA ALA A 14 -4.23 -3.02 -4.45
C ALA A 14 -2.73 -3.02 -4.80
N ALA A 15 -1.97 -2.09 -4.22
CA ALA A 15 -0.52 -2.02 -4.43
C ALA A 15 0.19 -3.29 -3.94
N LEU A 16 -0.16 -3.79 -2.75
CA LEU A 16 0.38 -5.02 -2.19
C LEU A 16 0.12 -6.22 -3.11
N LEU A 17 -1.13 -6.42 -3.52
CA LEU A 17 -1.48 -7.56 -4.39
C LEU A 17 -0.81 -7.44 -5.76
N ALA A 18 -0.72 -6.24 -6.33
CA ALA A 18 0.00 -5.98 -7.58
C ALA A 18 1.48 -6.36 -7.47
N ALA A 19 2.15 -5.98 -6.37
CA ALA A 19 3.55 -6.33 -6.12
C ALA A 19 3.73 -7.86 -5.98
N ARG A 20 2.88 -8.50 -5.17
CA ARG A 20 2.88 -9.97 -4.99
C ARG A 20 2.66 -10.72 -6.30
N TRP A 21 1.77 -10.22 -7.14
CA TRP A 21 1.49 -10.80 -8.45
C TRP A 21 2.66 -10.58 -9.42
N GLY A 22 3.24 -9.38 -9.44
CA GLY A 22 4.40 -9.04 -10.26
C GLY A 22 5.63 -9.92 -10.01
N ARG A 23 5.79 -10.44 -8.78
CA ARG A 23 6.83 -11.42 -8.45
C ARG A 23 6.56 -12.83 -8.98
N ARG A 24 5.28 -13.22 -9.11
CA ARG A 24 4.89 -14.50 -9.74
C ARG A 24 5.03 -14.45 -11.25
N GLN A 25 4.60 -13.35 -11.86
CA GLN A 25 4.63 -13.14 -13.30
C GLN A 25 4.99 -11.68 -13.57
N ARG A 26 6.11 -11.46 -14.27
CA ARG A 26 6.52 -10.11 -14.70
C ARG A 26 5.41 -9.49 -15.54
N ASN A 27 4.77 -8.47 -14.98
CA ASN A 27 3.64 -7.79 -15.60
C ASN A 27 3.52 -6.38 -15.02
N THR A 28 2.90 -5.47 -15.77
CA THR A 28 2.61 -4.12 -15.29
C THR A 28 1.17 -4.10 -14.79
N PHE A 29 0.98 -3.81 -13.52
CA PHE A 29 -0.34 -3.70 -12.91
C PHE A 29 -0.70 -2.23 -12.73
N SER A 30 -1.83 -1.83 -13.29
CA SER A 30 -2.50 -0.59 -12.92
C SER A 30 -3.63 -0.88 -11.95
N PHE A 31 -3.93 0.04 -11.05
CA PHE A 31 -4.99 -0.15 -10.08
C PHE A 31 -5.77 1.13 -9.81
N ALA A 32 -6.99 0.96 -9.31
CA ALA A 32 -7.83 2.03 -8.80
C ALA A 32 -8.63 1.52 -7.61
N ALA A 33 -8.99 2.41 -6.69
CA ALA A 33 -9.74 2.07 -5.50
C ALA A 33 -10.74 3.17 -5.14
N ASN A 34 -11.77 2.76 -4.41
CA ASN A 34 -12.75 3.62 -3.75
C ASN A 34 -13.01 3.08 -2.34
N ASP A 35 -14.03 3.59 -1.64
CA ASP A 35 -14.30 3.18 -0.26
C ASP A 35 -14.77 1.72 -0.13
N TYR A 36 -15.36 1.16 -1.17
CA TYR A 36 -15.91 -0.21 -1.16
C TYR A 36 -14.88 -1.25 -1.57
N GLY A 37 -13.96 -0.91 -2.47
CA GLY A 37 -12.96 -1.86 -2.91
C GLY A 37 -11.93 -1.31 -3.88
N PHE A 38 -11.32 -2.23 -4.63
CA PHE A 38 -10.29 -1.91 -5.60
C PHE A 38 -10.35 -2.84 -6.82
N VAL A 39 -9.74 -2.38 -7.91
CA VAL A 39 -9.57 -3.13 -9.16
C VAL A 39 -8.09 -3.18 -9.53
N LEU A 40 -7.62 -4.35 -9.93
CA LEU A 40 -6.32 -4.55 -10.57
C LEU A 40 -6.53 -4.78 -12.06
N SER A 41 -5.71 -4.15 -12.88
CA SER A 41 -5.71 -4.26 -14.34
C SER A 41 -4.29 -4.59 -14.78
N PRO A 42 -4.00 -5.89 -15.01
CA PRO A 42 -2.71 -6.30 -15.56
C PRO A 42 -2.60 -5.90 -17.03
N ALA A 43 -1.36 -5.65 -17.50
CA ALA A 43 -1.10 -5.33 -18.90
C ALA A 43 -1.12 -6.57 -19.81
N GLN A 44 -0.76 -7.72 -19.26
CA GLN A 44 -0.88 -9.04 -19.88
C GLN A 44 -1.88 -9.88 -19.09
N ASP A 45 -2.55 -10.84 -19.74
CA ASP A 45 -3.47 -11.73 -19.04
C ASP A 45 -2.75 -12.52 -17.94
N VAL A 46 -3.49 -12.74 -16.85
CA VAL A 46 -3.04 -13.49 -15.68
C VAL A 46 -4.06 -14.57 -15.34
N ASP A 47 -3.58 -15.73 -14.93
CA ASP A 47 -4.45 -16.80 -14.46
C ASP A 47 -5.00 -16.45 -13.07
N ILE A 48 -6.32 -16.45 -12.94
CA ILE A 48 -7.02 -16.11 -11.69
C ILE A 48 -7.90 -17.28 -11.28
N ASP A 49 -7.56 -17.88 -10.15
CA ASP A 49 -8.36 -18.87 -9.44
C ASP A 49 -8.40 -18.56 -7.93
N PRO A 50 -9.25 -19.27 -7.16
CA PRO A 50 -9.33 -19.07 -5.72
C PRO A 50 -8.03 -19.32 -4.95
N ASP A 51 -7.18 -20.25 -5.39
CA ASP A 51 -5.95 -20.65 -4.67
C ASP A 51 -4.86 -19.58 -4.83
N VAL A 52 -4.73 -19.03 -6.04
CA VAL A 52 -3.89 -17.86 -6.33
C VAL A 52 -4.35 -16.68 -5.48
N LEU A 53 -5.66 -16.41 -5.43
CA LEU A 53 -6.20 -15.31 -4.63
C LEU A 53 -5.96 -15.51 -3.13
N GLN A 54 -6.17 -16.71 -2.58
CA GLN A 54 -5.85 -17.01 -1.19
C GLN A 54 -4.36 -16.76 -0.89
N THR A 55 -3.48 -17.20 -1.78
CA THR A 55 -2.05 -17.01 -1.57
C THR A 55 -1.65 -15.54 -1.62
N LEU A 56 -2.24 -14.76 -2.52
CA LEU A 56 -2.00 -13.32 -2.61
C LEU A 56 -2.60 -12.53 -1.45
N LEU A 57 -3.64 -13.06 -0.80
CA LEU A 57 -4.29 -12.47 0.37
C LEU A 57 -3.69 -12.95 1.70
N SER A 58 -2.72 -13.86 1.67
CA SER A 58 -2.09 -14.37 2.88
C SER A 58 -1.49 -13.24 3.73
N PRO A 59 -1.75 -13.16 5.04
CA PRO A 59 -1.11 -12.17 5.89
C PRO A 59 0.39 -12.43 6.10
N VAL A 60 0.86 -13.63 5.72
CA VAL A 60 2.27 -14.01 5.77
C VAL A 60 3.09 -13.11 4.84
N ASP A 61 4.32 -12.77 5.26
CA ASP A 61 5.29 -11.92 4.56
C ASP A 61 4.82 -10.49 4.25
N LEU A 62 3.70 -10.03 4.84
CA LEU A 62 3.23 -8.64 4.65
C LEU A 62 4.33 -7.63 4.98
N PHE A 63 5.10 -7.87 6.03
CA PHE A 63 6.18 -6.97 6.45
C PHE A 63 7.30 -6.88 5.42
N ASP A 64 7.75 -8.03 4.90
CA ASP A 64 8.77 -8.08 3.86
C ASP A 64 8.25 -7.44 2.56
N ASP A 65 7.00 -7.68 2.21
CA ASP A 65 6.37 -7.10 1.03
C ASP A 65 6.30 -5.58 1.09
N LEU A 66 5.92 -5.05 2.25
CA LEU A 66 5.89 -3.62 2.45
C LEU A 66 7.30 -3.07 2.45
N ARG A 67 8.27 -3.78 3.02
CA ARG A 67 9.67 -3.32 3.08
C ARG A 67 10.26 -3.14 1.69
N ASP A 68 9.89 -4.03 0.78
CA ASP A 68 10.32 -4.00 -0.63
C ASP A 68 9.51 -3.01 -1.50
N SER A 69 8.24 -2.77 -1.17
CA SER A 69 7.31 -1.97 -2.00
C SER A 69 7.14 -0.52 -1.57
N LEU A 70 7.17 -0.26 -0.25
CA LEU A 70 7.22 1.07 0.32
C LEU A 70 8.67 1.48 0.47
N ASN A 71 8.91 2.78 0.46
CA ASN A 71 10.18 3.35 0.91
C ASN A 71 10.29 3.23 2.46
N LEU A 72 9.95 2.06 3.02
CA LEU A 72 9.94 1.77 4.45
C LEU A 72 11.32 2.02 5.05
N GLY A 73 12.40 1.80 4.28
CA GLY A 73 13.75 2.21 4.67
C GLY A 73 13.84 3.71 5.01
N GLU A 74 13.24 4.60 4.21
CA GLU A 74 13.24 6.04 4.48
C GLU A 74 12.32 6.42 5.67
N LEU A 75 11.19 5.73 5.84
CA LEU A 75 10.31 5.93 7.00
C LEU A 75 10.98 5.45 8.30
N ALA A 76 11.59 4.28 8.29
CA ALA A 76 12.36 3.72 9.41
C ALA A 76 13.56 4.61 9.74
N ARG A 77 14.29 5.10 8.72
CA ARG A 77 15.39 6.06 8.88
C ARG A 77 14.92 7.37 9.53
N ARG A 78 13.73 7.85 9.18
CA ARG A 78 13.11 9.03 9.83
C ARG A 78 12.71 8.74 11.28
N GLN A 79 12.10 7.58 11.56
CA GLN A 79 11.70 7.16 12.91
C GLN A 79 12.91 6.95 13.82
N PHE A 80 13.99 6.37 13.28
CA PHE A 80 15.25 6.11 13.98
C PHE A 80 15.84 7.37 14.62
N ARG A 81 15.59 8.56 14.08
CA ARG A 81 16.05 9.82 14.69
C ARG A 81 15.44 10.09 16.06
N GLU A 82 14.18 9.72 16.29
CA GLU A 82 13.56 9.86 17.62
C GLU A 82 14.14 8.81 18.58
N ILE A 83 14.30 7.57 18.11
CA ILE A 83 14.89 6.48 18.88
C ILE A 83 16.35 6.78 19.26
N ALA A 84 17.18 7.24 18.33
CA ALA A 84 18.57 7.61 18.56
C ALA A 84 18.72 8.78 19.56
N ARG A 85 17.71 9.66 19.64
CA ARG A 85 17.66 10.74 20.64
C ARG A 85 17.42 10.17 22.03
N VAL A 86 16.43 9.29 22.17
CA VAL A 86 16.08 8.64 23.45
C VAL A 86 17.19 7.71 23.92
N ALA A 87 17.81 6.96 23.00
CA ALA A 87 18.94 6.07 23.27
C ALA A 87 20.26 6.81 23.58
N GLY A 88 20.27 8.15 23.55
CA GLY A 88 21.46 8.96 23.85
C GLY A 88 22.57 8.89 22.79
N LEU A 89 22.28 8.31 21.61
CA LEU A 89 23.22 8.25 20.48
C LEU A 89 23.43 9.61 19.82
N LEU A 90 22.50 10.54 20.02
CA LEU A 90 22.63 11.92 19.60
C LEU A 90 23.14 12.76 20.77
N SER A 91 24.24 13.50 20.56
CA SER A 91 24.81 14.38 21.59
C SER A 91 23.74 15.38 22.10
N PRO A 92 23.47 15.45 23.41
CA PRO A 92 22.55 16.43 23.95
C PRO A 92 23.07 17.86 23.73
N SER A 93 22.15 18.80 23.52
CA SER A 93 22.48 20.22 23.48
C SER A 93 22.94 20.67 24.88
N LEU A 94 24.23 20.98 25.02
CA LEU A 94 24.82 21.47 26.27
C LEU A 94 24.34 22.90 26.57
N PRO A 95 24.05 23.23 27.84
CA PRO A 95 23.77 24.60 28.25
C PRO A 95 24.93 25.53 27.85
N GLY A 96 24.62 26.64 27.16
CA GLY A 96 25.63 27.60 26.70
C GLY A 96 26.23 27.34 25.31
N ARG A 97 25.88 26.25 24.61
CA ARG A 97 26.16 26.06 23.18
C ARG A 97 24.91 26.28 22.35
N ALA A 98 25.08 26.84 21.15
CA ALA A 98 23.98 26.95 20.19
C ALA A 98 23.36 25.56 19.96
N PRO A 99 22.02 25.41 20.07
CA PRO A 99 21.37 24.14 19.79
C PRO A 99 21.70 23.72 18.36
N ARG A 100 22.04 22.43 18.17
CA ARG A 100 22.30 21.89 16.82
C ARG A 100 21.08 22.12 15.96
N SER A 101 21.31 22.51 14.71
CA SER A 101 20.21 22.71 13.77
C SER A 101 19.51 21.38 13.47
N LEU A 102 18.22 21.42 13.15
CA LEU A 102 17.45 20.24 12.75
C LEU A 102 18.14 19.45 11.62
N ARG A 103 18.81 20.16 10.68
CA ARG A 103 19.60 19.54 9.60
C ARG A 103 20.80 18.75 10.11
N GLN A 104 21.53 19.25 11.11
CA GLN A 104 22.69 18.55 11.69
C GLN A 104 22.26 17.28 12.45
N LEU A 105 21.14 17.33 13.15
CA LEU A 105 20.57 16.15 13.83
C LEU A 105 20.08 15.10 12.83
N GLN A 106 19.45 15.52 11.72
CA GLN A 106 19.05 14.64 10.62
C GLN A 106 20.27 13.95 9.98
N ALA A 107 21.33 14.71 9.65
CA ALA A 107 22.54 14.14 9.06
C ALA A 107 23.22 13.12 9.99
N SER A 108 23.28 13.41 11.30
CA SER A 108 23.94 12.53 12.28
C SER A 108 23.18 11.22 12.52
N SER A 109 21.85 11.30 12.64
CA SER A 109 20.99 10.12 12.82
C SER A 109 20.93 9.25 11.56
N GLY A 110 20.88 9.87 10.38
CA GLY A 110 20.95 9.15 9.10
C GLY A 110 22.24 8.36 8.94
N LEU A 111 23.40 8.96 9.25
CA LEU A 111 24.68 8.24 9.21
C LEU A 111 24.74 7.07 10.18
N LEU A 112 24.22 7.23 11.40
CA LEU A 112 24.15 6.14 12.38
C LEU A 112 23.26 5.00 11.90
N TYR A 113 22.11 5.32 11.30
CA TYR A 113 21.23 4.34 10.68
C TYR A 113 21.96 3.57 9.57
N ASP A 114 22.62 4.27 8.65
CA ASP A 114 23.31 3.67 7.51
C ASP A 114 24.48 2.76 7.96
N VAL A 115 25.20 3.17 9.02
CA VAL A 115 26.27 2.36 9.63
C VAL A 115 25.71 1.10 10.28
N LEU A 116 24.65 1.23 11.10
CA LEU A 116 24.02 0.07 11.72
C LEU A 116 23.48 -0.88 10.64
N GLN A 117 22.76 -0.37 9.65
CA GLN A 117 22.22 -1.21 8.57
C GLN A 117 23.32 -1.99 7.82
N ARG A 118 24.52 -1.40 7.68
CA ARG A 118 25.63 -2.03 6.96
C ARG A 118 26.45 -3.00 7.81
N PHE A 119 26.65 -2.71 9.09
CA PHE A 119 27.59 -3.44 9.95
C PHE A 119 26.91 -4.29 11.04
N ASP A 120 25.66 -3.99 11.36
CA ASP A 120 24.83 -4.72 12.33
C ASP A 120 23.33 -4.61 11.93
N PRO A 121 22.91 -5.27 10.84
CA PRO A 121 21.54 -5.16 10.32
C PRO A 121 20.48 -5.69 11.31
N ASP A 122 20.87 -6.57 12.24
CA ASP A 122 20.00 -7.14 13.27
C ASP A 122 19.96 -6.27 14.55
N HIS A 123 20.55 -5.06 14.52
CA HIS A 123 20.62 -4.18 15.68
C HIS A 123 19.22 -3.80 16.20
N LEU A 124 19.01 -3.92 17.51
CA LEU A 124 17.70 -3.76 18.16
C LEU A 124 17.03 -2.41 17.89
N LEU A 125 17.80 -1.33 17.77
CA LEU A 125 17.27 0.01 17.45
C LEU A 125 16.76 0.14 16.00
N LEU A 126 17.30 -0.63 15.05
CA LEU A 126 16.75 -0.71 13.70
C LEU A 126 15.40 -1.44 13.73
N ALA A 127 15.35 -2.60 14.41
CA ALA A 127 14.11 -3.36 14.61
C ALA A 127 13.03 -2.57 15.40
N GLN A 128 13.45 -1.68 16.31
CA GLN A 128 12.54 -0.76 17.00
C GLN A 128 12.03 0.34 16.07
N ALA A 129 12.91 0.92 15.24
CA ALA A 129 12.51 1.94 14.27
C ALA A 129 11.49 1.41 13.28
N GLU A 130 11.69 0.18 12.79
CA GLU A 130 10.71 -0.50 11.96
C GLU A 130 9.39 -0.68 12.72
N ARG A 131 9.40 -1.31 13.89
CA ARG A 131 8.17 -1.51 14.70
C ARG A 131 7.41 -0.22 14.97
N GLU A 132 8.08 0.86 15.37
CA GLU A 132 7.43 2.14 15.66
C GLU A 132 6.86 2.81 14.41
N VAL A 133 7.44 2.59 13.22
CA VAL A 133 6.78 2.98 11.96
C VAL A 133 5.49 2.21 11.77
N PHE A 134 5.45 0.91 12.08
CA PHE A 134 4.22 0.12 11.99
C PHE A 134 3.16 0.55 13.01
N GLU A 135 3.57 0.78 14.26
CA GLU A 135 2.67 1.21 15.35
C GLU A 135 2.15 2.64 15.16
N GLY A 136 2.98 3.53 14.61
CA GLY A 136 2.65 4.94 14.39
C GLY A 136 1.89 5.23 13.09
N GLN A 137 1.93 4.33 12.10
CA GLN A 137 1.20 4.48 10.84
C GLN A 137 -0.16 3.80 10.94
N LEU A 138 -1.18 4.55 11.37
CA LEU A 138 -2.57 4.10 11.47
C LEU A 138 -3.05 3.35 10.22
N GLU A 139 -2.66 3.81 9.03
CA GLU A 139 -3.05 3.18 7.76
C GLU A 139 -2.46 1.79 7.55
N LEU A 140 -1.29 1.53 8.13
CA LEU A 140 -0.62 0.24 8.01
C LEU A 140 -1.24 -0.80 8.94
N ALA A 141 -1.56 -0.42 10.16
CA ALA A 141 -2.33 -1.27 11.06
C ALA A 141 -3.71 -1.62 10.45
N ARG A 142 -4.38 -0.64 9.84
CA ARG A 142 -5.66 -0.85 9.12
C ARG A 142 -5.49 -1.77 7.90
N LEU A 143 -4.40 -1.62 7.15
CA LEU A 143 -4.07 -2.49 6.02
C LEU A 143 -3.87 -3.94 6.45
N ALA A 144 -3.06 -4.17 7.49
CA ALA A 144 -2.81 -5.50 8.03
C ALA A 144 -4.11 -6.15 8.52
N HIS A 145 -4.93 -5.41 9.27
CA HIS A 145 -6.23 -5.90 9.74
C HIS A 145 -7.17 -6.26 8.58
N ALA A 146 -7.25 -5.42 7.55
CA ALA A 146 -8.08 -5.69 6.37
C ALA A 146 -7.58 -6.91 5.58
N LEU A 147 -6.26 -7.12 5.49
CA LEU A 147 -5.69 -8.30 4.84
C LEU A 147 -6.02 -9.59 5.61
N GLU A 148 -5.84 -9.60 6.93
CA GLU A 148 -6.21 -10.74 7.78
C GLU A 148 -7.70 -11.07 7.71
N ASP A 149 -8.55 -10.06 7.75
CA ASP A 149 -9.99 -10.22 7.59
C ASP A 149 -10.34 -10.80 6.21
N CYS A 150 -9.72 -10.30 5.13
CA CYS A 150 -9.91 -10.87 3.79
C CYS A 150 -9.45 -12.33 3.70
N ALA A 151 -8.32 -12.69 4.33
CA ALA A 151 -7.77 -14.05 4.31
C ALA A 151 -8.65 -15.08 5.04
N ARG A 152 -9.43 -14.64 6.03
CA ARG A 152 -10.33 -15.51 6.81
C ARG A 152 -11.71 -15.70 6.17
N ARG A 153 -12.09 -14.86 5.21
CA ARG A 153 -13.41 -14.90 4.56
C ARG A 153 -13.44 -15.92 3.43
N GLU A 154 -14.62 -16.49 3.19
CA GLU A 154 -14.85 -17.29 2.00
C GLU A 154 -14.80 -16.39 0.75
N LEU A 155 -13.89 -16.70 -0.17
CA LEU A 155 -13.71 -15.93 -1.40
C LEU A 155 -14.72 -16.36 -2.46
N ARG A 156 -15.67 -15.48 -2.76
CA ARG A 156 -16.60 -15.68 -3.88
C ARG A 156 -16.06 -15.05 -5.17
N LEU A 157 -15.43 -15.86 -6.00
CA LEU A 157 -14.93 -15.44 -7.32
C LEU A 157 -16.06 -15.51 -8.36
N CYS A 158 -16.50 -14.34 -8.84
CA CYS A 158 -17.53 -14.22 -9.87
C CYS A 158 -16.95 -13.67 -11.19
N ARG A 159 -17.37 -14.23 -12.33
CA ARG A 159 -17.01 -13.75 -13.69
C ARG A 159 -18.25 -13.19 -14.41
N PRO A 160 -18.70 -11.97 -14.06
CA PRO A 160 -19.88 -11.38 -14.68
C PRO A 160 -19.64 -11.06 -16.16
N ARG A 161 -20.67 -11.20 -17.00
CA ARG A 161 -20.59 -10.92 -18.45
C ARG A 161 -20.55 -9.42 -18.80
N SER A 162 -20.69 -8.54 -17.80
CA SER A 162 -20.69 -7.08 -17.93
C SER A 162 -20.37 -6.43 -16.59
N LEU A 163 -20.15 -5.12 -16.60
CA LEU A 163 -20.04 -4.34 -15.36
C LEU A 163 -21.31 -4.52 -14.51
N THR A 164 -21.10 -4.86 -13.25
CA THR A 164 -22.10 -4.88 -12.18
C THR A 164 -22.21 -3.51 -11.53
N PRO A 165 -23.30 -3.22 -10.80
CA PRO A 165 -23.45 -1.97 -10.04
C PRO A 165 -22.28 -1.66 -9.10
N LEU A 166 -21.69 -2.68 -8.45
CA LEU A 166 -20.52 -2.50 -7.58
C LEU A 166 -19.21 -2.29 -8.35
N SER A 167 -19.06 -2.93 -9.52
CA SER A 167 -17.83 -2.79 -10.32
C SER A 167 -17.80 -1.51 -11.15
N PHE A 168 -18.95 -0.92 -11.47
CA PHE A 168 -19.03 0.26 -12.32
C PHE A 168 -18.28 1.48 -11.73
N PRO A 169 -18.47 1.85 -10.44
CA PRO A 169 -17.69 2.92 -9.82
C PRO A 169 -16.17 2.68 -9.88
N LEU A 170 -15.71 1.44 -9.64
CA LEU A 170 -14.29 1.10 -9.73
C LEU A 170 -13.75 1.20 -11.16
N TRP A 171 -14.53 0.76 -12.15
CA TRP A 171 -14.20 0.95 -13.55
C TRP A 171 -14.10 2.44 -13.93
N ALA A 172 -15.05 3.26 -13.45
CA ALA A 172 -15.08 4.69 -13.71
C ALA A 172 -13.87 5.42 -13.08
N GLU A 173 -13.49 5.07 -11.85
CA GLU A 173 -12.27 5.56 -11.19
C GLU A 173 -11.02 5.22 -12.01
N ARG A 174 -10.91 3.97 -12.48
CA ARG A 174 -9.79 3.54 -13.31
C ARG A 174 -9.70 4.33 -14.62
N VAL A 175 -10.84 4.53 -15.29
CA VAL A 175 -10.90 5.28 -16.55
C VAL A 175 -10.57 6.75 -16.35
N ARG A 176 -10.89 7.33 -15.17
CA ARG A 176 -10.54 8.71 -14.83
C ARG A 176 -9.03 8.98 -14.87
N GLY A 177 -8.22 8.00 -14.47
CA GLY A 177 -6.76 8.10 -14.49
C GLY A 177 -6.15 8.06 -15.90
N GLN A 178 -6.93 7.81 -16.96
CA GLN A 178 -6.44 7.79 -18.34
C GLN A 178 -6.77 9.11 -19.05
N LEU A 179 -5.73 9.83 -19.48
CA LEU A 179 -5.88 11.04 -20.28
C LEU A 179 -6.56 10.69 -21.62
N SER A 180 -7.68 11.33 -21.92
CA SER A 180 -8.44 11.16 -23.17
C SER A 180 -8.84 12.53 -23.69
N THR A 181 -8.93 12.68 -25.01
CA THR A 181 -9.42 13.89 -25.68
C THR A 181 -10.93 14.08 -25.61
N GLU A 182 -11.66 13.11 -25.05
CA GLU A 182 -13.10 13.19 -24.80
C GLU A 182 -13.37 13.49 -23.31
N ASP A 183 -14.38 14.32 -23.03
CA ASP A 183 -14.78 14.66 -21.65
C ASP A 183 -15.13 13.40 -20.85
N TRP A 184 -14.41 13.18 -19.74
CA TRP A 184 -14.57 12.03 -18.86
C TRP A 184 -16.02 11.84 -18.40
N LYS A 185 -16.71 12.95 -18.09
CA LYS A 185 -18.10 12.91 -17.61
C LYS A 185 -19.03 12.31 -18.67
N ALA A 186 -18.84 12.66 -19.94
CA ALA A 186 -19.61 12.13 -21.06
C ALA A 186 -19.36 10.63 -21.29
N ARG A 187 -18.13 10.14 -21.07
CA ARG A 187 -17.79 8.71 -21.15
C ARG A 187 -18.49 7.90 -20.05
N VAL A 188 -18.49 8.39 -18.81
CA VAL A 188 -19.12 7.70 -17.68
C VAL A 188 -20.64 7.67 -17.84
N LEU A 189 -21.27 8.78 -18.21
CA LEU A 189 -22.73 8.85 -18.40
C LEU A 189 -23.21 7.89 -19.50
N ARG A 190 -22.54 7.87 -20.66
CA ARG A 190 -22.89 6.91 -21.74
C ARG A 190 -22.75 5.45 -21.28
N ALA A 191 -21.71 5.13 -20.54
CA ALA A 191 -21.52 3.77 -20.03
C ALA A 191 -22.59 3.39 -18.99
N ALA A 192 -23.01 4.32 -18.13
CA ALA A 192 -24.10 4.12 -17.19
C ALA A 192 -25.43 3.87 -17.92
N GLU A 193 -25.80 4.72 -18.89
CA GLU A 193 -27.03 4.56 -19.69
C GLU A 193 -27.08 3.22 -20.43
N GLN A 194 -25.94 2.78 -20.99
CA GLN A 194 -25.85 1.49 -21.66
C GLN A 194 -26.07 0.31 -20.70
N LEU A 195 -25.60 0.42 -19.46
CA LEU A 195 -25.80 -0.60 -18.42
C LEU A 195 -27.23 -0.62 -17.90
N GLU A 196 -27.85 0.53 -17.67
CA GLU A 196 -29.25 0.64 -17.27
C GLU A 196 -30.18 0.01 -18.30
N ARG A 197 -29.96 0.28 -19.60
CA ARG A 197 -30.73 -0.37 -20.68
C ARG A 197 -30.57 -1.88 -20.72
N LYS A 198 -29.43 -2.40 -20.29
CA LYS A 198 -29.09 -3.84 -20.35
C LYS A 198 -29.57 -4.62 -19.12
N HIS A 199 -29.67 -3.97 -17.94
CA HIS A 199 -29.98 -4.61 -16.66
C HIS A 199 -31.22 -4.06 -15.95
N GLY A 200 -31.85 -3.00 -16.46
CA GLY A 200 -33.03 -2.36 -15.88
C GLY A 200 -34.36 -3.09 -16.12
N ARG A 201 -34.35 -4.43 -16.10
CA ARG A 201 -35.56 -5.27 -16.14
C ARG A 201 -35.61 -6.18 -14.92
#